data_AF-A0AAW5KC06-F1
#
_entry.id   AF-A0AAW5KC06-F1
#
_cell.length_a   1.000
_cell.length_b   1.000
_cell.length_c   1.000
_cell.angle_alpha   90.00
_cell.angle_beta   90.00
_cell.angle_gamma   90.00
#
_symmetry.space_group_name_H-M   'P 1'
#
loop_
_entity.id
_entity.type
_entity.pdbx_description
1 polymer ?
#
loop_
_entity_poly.entity_id
_entity_poly.type
_entity_poly.pdbx_seq_one_letter_code
_entity_poly.pdbx_strand_id
1 'polypeptide(L)' 'TILTASFPVTWEKPKDGYNTAGIVQVKGTADVFGESMDVTASVRVQEAEVTVGANIAKDALTLKQDLTVTSDTLEA' A
#
# COMPACT_ATOMS: atom_id res chain seq x y z
N THR A 1 33.34 -10.36 22.23
CA THR A 1 31.88 -10.50 22.31
C THR A 1 31.25 -9.31 21.64
N ILE A 2 30.43 -9.51 20.61
CA ILE A 2 29.60 -8.44 20.04
C ILE A 2 28.40 -8.26 20.98
N LEU A 3 28.23 -7.04 21.51
CA LEU A 3 27.06 -6.70 22.30
C LEU A 3 26.00 -6.15 21.35
N THR A 4 24.94 -6.92 21.11
CA THR A 4 23.78 -6.40 20.38
C THR A 4 22.95 -5.57 21.36
N ALA A 5 22.96 -4.25 21.20
CA ALA A 5 22.15 -3.32 21.97
C ALA A 5 21.10 -2.65 21.06
N SER A 6 19.92 -2.37 21.62
CA SER A 6 18.84 -1.65 20.94
C SER A 6 18.37 -0.54 21.86
N PHE A 7 18.34 0.68 21.34
CA PHE A 7 17.89 1.86 22.07
C PHE A 7 16.58 2.34 21.45
N PRO A 8 15.47 2.38 22.22
CA PRO A 8 14.21 2.86 21.69
C PRO A 8 14.32 4.34 21.32
N VAL A 9 13.67 4.71 20.22
CA VAL A 9 13.59 6.10 19.76
C VAL A 9 12.17 6.60 19.92
N THR A 10 12.02 7.76 20.53
CA THR A 10 10.75 8.51 20.53
C THR A 10 10.76 9.43 19.32
N TRP A 11 9.82 9.21 18.38
CA TRP A 11 9.73 9.99 17.14
C TRP A 11 8.74 11.14 17.26
N GLU A 12 9.11 12.28 16.70
CA GLU A 12 8.22 13.43 16.55
C GLU A 12 7.24 13.22 15.39
N LYS A 13 6.05 13.81 15.51
CA LYS A 13 5.09 13.82 14.40
C LYS A 13 5.51 14.87 13.37
N PRO A 14 5.69 14.50 12.09
CA PRO A 14 6.01 15.50 11.06
C PRO A 14 4.87 16.50 10.91
N LYS A 15 5.21 17.78 10.78
CA LYS A 15 4.27 18.91 10.76
C LYS A 15 3.21 18.78 9.67
N ASP A 16 3.63 18.35 8.48
CA ASP A 16 2.77 18.22 7.30
C ASP A 16 2.21 16.80 7.13
N GLY A 17 2.49 15.90 8.09
CA GLY A 17 2.10 14.50 8.03
C GLY A 17 2.77 13.75 6.88
N TYR A 18 2.02 12.84 6.25
CA TYR A 18 2.47 11.98 5.15
C TYR A 18 1.53 12.08 3.93
N ASN A 19 0.94 13.26 3.69
CA ASN A 19 -0.10 13.44 2.68
C ASN A 19 0.45 13.71 1.27
N THR A 20 1.72 14.11 1.17
CA THR A 20 2.37 14.47 -0.09
C THR A 20 3.46 13.46 -0.41
N ALA A 21 3.48 12.96 -1.65
CA ALA A 21 4.55 12.10 -2.12
C ALA A 21 5.92 12.79 -2.03
N GLY A 22 6.95 12.04 -1.63
CA GLY A 22 8.29 12.58 -1.41
C GLY A 22 9.03 11.91 -0.25
N ILE A 23 10.11 12.52 0.21
CA ILE A 23 10.87 12.08 1.39
C ILE A 23 10.56 13.03 2.54
N VAL A 24 10.00 12.49 3.62
CA VAL A 24 9.74 13.19 4.88
C VAL A 24 10.86 12.86 5.86
N GLN A 25 11.55 13.88 6.37
CA GLN A 25 12.51 13.70 7.47
C GLN A 25 11.77 13.74 8.80
N VAL A 26 11.98 12.72 9.62
CA VAL A 26 11.35 12.57 10.94
C VAL A 26 12.45 12.63 11.99
N LYS A 27 12.33 13.60 12.90
CA LYS A 27 13.23 13.73 14.04
C LYS A 27 12.79 12.81 15.17
N GLY A 28 13.74 12.34 15.94
CA GLY A 28 13.45 11.61 17.16
C GLY A 28 14.60 11.74 18.16
N THR A 29 14.33 11.28 19.36
CA THR A 29 15.29 11.28 20.46
C THR A 29 15.42 9.86 20.99
N ALA A 30 16.66 9.40 21.09
CA ALA A 30 17.01 8.13 21.72
C ALA A 30 17.58 8.38 23.11
N ASP A 31 17.31 7.46 24.05
CA ASP A 31 18.05 7.36 25.30
C ASP A 31 19.07 6.24 25.15
N VAL A 32 20.36 6.61 25.16
CA VAL A 32 21.49 5.70 25.06
C VAL A 32 22.25 5.76 26.39
N PHE A 33 21.97 4.80 27.26
CA PHE A 33 22.61 4.70 28.58
C PHE A 33 22.41 5.95 29.47
N GLY A 34 21.24 6.59 29.41
CA GLY A 34 20.92 7.80 30.17
C GLY A 34 21.41 9.09 29.50
N GLU A 35 22.00 9.00 28.32
CA GLU A 35 22.34 10.14 27.48
C GLU A 35 21.29 10.31 26.36
N SER A 36 20.79 11.53 26.21
CA SER A 36 19.82 11.87 25.18
C SER A 36 20.54 12.17 23.86
N MET A 37 20.19 11.46 22.80
CA MET A 37 20.76 11.63 21.46
C MET A 37 19.69 11.97 20.42
N ASP A 38 19.93 13.02 19.65
CA ASP A 38 19.08 13.38 18.52
C ASP A 38 19.37 12.51 17.30
N VAL A 39 18.31 12.01 16.68
CA VAL A 39 18.37 11.16 15.48
C VAL A 39 17.39 11.66 14.42
N THR A 40 17.67 11.30 13.17
CA THR A 40 16.79 11.62 12.03
C THR A 40 16.59 10.38 11.16
N ALA A 41 15.34 10.10 10.82
CA ALA A 41 14.94 9.06 9.87
C ALA A 41 14.35 9.68 8.60
N SER A 42 14.47 8.96 7.48
CA SER A 42 13.85 9.34 6.20
C SER A 42 12.71 8.39 5.88
N VAL A 43 11.50 8.93 5.70
CA VAL A 43 10.29 8.20 5.34
C VAL A 43 9.90 8.54 3.91
N ARG A 44 9.84 7.56 3.02
CA ARG A 44 9.39 7.76 1.64
C ARG A 44 7.86 7.59 1.54
N VAL A 45 7.18 8.65 1.12
CA VAL A 45 5.73 8.68 0.85
C VAL A 45 5.52 8.60 -0.67
N GLN A 46 4.54 7.82 -1.10
CA GLN A 46 4.19 7.63 -2.52
C GLN A 46 2.68 7.77 -2.70
N GLU A 47 2.25 8.18 -3.89
CA GLU A 47 0.83 8.20 -4.23
C GLU A 47 0.28 6.78 -4.29
N ALA A 48 -0.96 6.60 -3.82
CA ALA A 48 -1.64 5.33 -3.93
C ALA A 48 -2.20 5.18 -5.35
N GLU A 49 -1.73 4.19 -6.10
CA GLU A 49 -2.37 3.80 -7.36
C GLU A 49 -3.65 3.02 -7.05
N VAL A 50 -4.81 3.62 -7.34
CA VAL A 50 -6.10 2.92 -7.26
C VAL A 50 -6.50 2.50 -8.67
N THR A 51 -6.16 1.27 -9.05
CA THR A 51 -6.62 0.68 -10.31
C THR A 51 -8.05 0.16 -10.13
N VAL A 52 -9.04 0.97 -10.51
CA VAL A 52 -10.42 0.49 -10.64
C VAL A 52 -10.51 -0.38 -11.89
N GLY A 53 -10.67 -1.69 -11.73
CA GLY A 53 -10.89 -2.61 -12.84
C GLY A 53 -12.13 -2.21 -13.65
N ALA A 54 -11.98 -2.04 -14.96
CA ALA A 54 -13.10 -1.74 -15.84
C ALA A 54 -14.14 -2.87 -15.79
N ASN A 55 -15.41 -2.53 -15.52
CA ASN A 55 -16.51 -3.47 -15.59
C ASN A 55 -16.89 -3.69 -17.06
N ILE A 56 -16.58 -4.89 -17.60
CA ILE A 56 -16.85 -5.26 -19.00
C ILE A 56 -18.34 -5.56 -19.25
N ALA A 57 -19.20 -5.58 -18.22
CA ALA A 57 -20.62 -5.91 -18.37
C ALA A 57 -21.39 -4.95 -19.29
N LYS A 58 -20.93 -3.70 -19.46
CA LYS A 58 -21.54 -2.76 -20.42
C LYS A 58 -21.19 -3.08 -21.87
N ASP A 59 -20.00 -3.62 -22.11
CA ASP A 59 -19.52 -3.99 -23.45
C ASP A 59 -19.95 -5.41 -23.85
N ALA A 60 -20.31 -6.24 -22.88
CA ALA A 60 -20.80 -7.61 -23.06
C ALA A 60 -22.33 -7.75 -22.89
N LEU A 61 -23.11 -6.71 -23.23
CA LEU A 61 -24.57 -6.72 -23.08
C LEU A 61 -25.29 -7.76 -23.96
N THR A 62 -24.63 -8.27 -24.99
CA THR A 62 -25.23 -9.24 -25.93
C THR A 62 -24.32 -10.44 -26.13
N LEU A 63 -24.72 -11.58 -25.57
CA LEU A 63 -24.21 -12.88 -25.97
C LEU A 63 -24.94 -13.30 -27.26
N LYS A 64 -24.32 -13.12 -28.42
CA LYS A 64 -24.84 -13.65 -29.69
C LYS A 64 -24.22 -15.03 -29.92
N GLN A 65 -25.03 -16.07 -29.72
CA GLN A 65 -24.67 -17.44 -30.05
C GLN A 65 -25.19 -17.74 -31.45
N ASP A 66 -24.29 -17.90 -32.42
CA ASP A 66 -24.62 -18.34 -33.77
C ASP A 66 -24.28 -19.83 -33.89
N LEU A 67 -25.20 -20.68 -33.42
CA LEU A 67 -25.11 -22.12 -33.60
C LEU A 67 -26.27 -22.57 -34.48
N THR A 68 -25.95 -23.32 -35.54
CA THR A 68 -26.93 -23.92 -36.45
C THR A 68 -27.66 -25.14 -35.87
N VAL A 69 -27.26 -25.59 -34.68
CA VAL A 69 -27.87 -26.70 -33.94
C VAL A 69 -28.00 -26.34 -32.47
N THR A 70 -29.22 -26.30 -31.98
CA THR A 70 -29.54 -26.21 -30.56
C THR A 70 -29.57 -27.62 -29.98
N SER A 71 -28.70 -27.90 -29.00
CA SER A 71 -28.69 -29.18 -28.28
C SER A 71 -29.87 -29.25 -27.33
N ASP A 72 -31.04 -29.59 -27.85
CA ASP A 72 -32.16 -30.06 -27.03
C ASP A 72 -32.87 -31.21 -27.74
N THR A 73 -32.53 -32.43 -27.33
CA THR A 73 -33.40 -33.59 -27.44
C THR A 73 -33.27 -34.35 -26.13
N LEU A 74 -34.04 -33.92 -25.12
CA LEU A 74 -34.52 -34.83 -24.09
C LEU A 74 -35.50 -35.80 -24.75
N GLU A 75 -35.10 -37.06 -24.96
CA GLU A 75 -36.07 -38.13 -25.20
C GLU A 75 -36.80 -38.42 -23.89
N ALA A 76 -38.13 -38.36 -23.90
CA ALA A 76 -38.99 -38.61 -22.75
C ALA A 76 -39.08 -40.12 -22.42
#